data_AF-A0A9X1W2G4-F1
#
_entry.id   AF-A0A9X1W2G4-F1
#
_cell.length_a   1.000
_cell.length_b   1.000
_cell.length_c   1.000
_cell.angle_alpha   90.00
_cell.angle_beta   90.00
_cell.angle_gamma   90.00
#
_symmetry.space_group_name_H-M   'P 1'
#
loop_
_entity.id
_entity.type
_entity.pdbx_description
1 polymer ?
#
loop_
_entity_poly.entity_id
_entity_poly.type
_entity_poly.pdbx_seq_one_letter_code
_entity_poly.pdbx_strand_id
1 'polypeptide(L)'
;MNDDDRTASLITPAVLARMKTQTTASPAVWLDHLAADAGQLPVMRLAELRRALTAQAELRDAGALAEQAGALDTALQQMDFGLLQARGWWARATGRGRDAGAEFTRQFEHAGQAAMRLEAQMAALQKNHQSRAAAMERGLVEMELEGRSLAQTVEQGGKWLQDMRAQLQRGADAATDAAARQQVQEDTARCDILVARLTALRGVGEAADLARRQAQDAWARRVALLPALPALTKALAHWRDQLAGLSAADGAGAALERPLKAHRQLGDQVRQLADQCTPLLAQNAALAGSLQALGLQLQAAGQE
;
A
#
# COMPACT_ATOMS: atom_id res chain seq x y z
N MET A 1 2.36 -0.41 38.31
CA MET A 1 0.92 -0.71 38.15
C MET A 1 0.21 0.61 38.04
N ASN A 2 -0.29 0.92 36.85
CA ASN A 2 -1.48 1.73 36.54
C ASN A 2 -1.47 1.97 35.03
N ASP A 3 -1.81 0.90 34.31
CA ASP A 3 -2.61 1.01 33.09
C ASP A 3 -4.05 1.36 33.49
N ASP A 4 -4.84 1.82 32.52
CA ASP A 4 -6.26 2.18 32.59
C ASP A 4 -6.56 3.64 32.97
N ASP A 5 -6.46 4.55 31.99
CA ASP A 5 -7.45 5.65 31.79
C ASP A 5 -7.15 6.58 30.58
N ARG A 6 -6.64 6.05 29.45
CA ARG A 6 -6.37 6.86 28.23
C ARG A 6 -7.33 6.63 27.06
N THR A 7 -8.49 6.05 27.30
CA THR A 7 -9.54 5.78 26.29
C THR A 7 -10.78 6.67 26.41
N ALA A 8 -10.79 7.68 27.27
CA ALA A 8 -11.95 8.55 27.49
C ALA A 8 -11.78 9.97 26.94
N SER A 9 -11.60 10.11 25.62
CA SER A 9 -11.91 11.39 24.95
C SER A 9 -12.11 11.22 23.45
N LEU A 10 -13.08 10.38 23.06
CA LEU A 10 -13.54 10.26 21.66
C LEU A 10 -14.73 11.17 21.35
N ILE A 11 -14.86 12.27 22.09
CA ILE A 11 -15.80 13.34 21.74
C ILE A 11 -15.04 14.66 21.84
N THR A 12 -14.54 15.14 20.71
CA THR A 12 -13.96 16.49 20.65
C THR A 12 -15.00 17.53 21.07
N PRO A 13 -14.65 18.58 21.84
CA PRO A 13 -15.58 19.65 22.25
C PRO A 13 -16.36 20.29 21.10
N ALA A 14 -15.81 20.26 19.87
CA ALA A 14 -16.48 20.69 18.65
C ALA A 14 -17.73 19.86 18.27
N VAL A 15 -17.77 18.57 18.64
CA VAL A 15 -18.92 17.67 18.41
C VAL A 15 -20.03 17.98 19.42
N LEU A 16 -19.68 18.23 20.69
CA LEU A 16 -20.65 18.62 21.72
C LEU A 16 -21.23 20.02 21.49
N ALA A 17 -20.43 20.97 20.98
CA ALA A 17 -20.91 22.32 20.68
C ALA A 17 -21.88 22.37 19.48
N ARG A 18 -21.83 21.37 18.59
CA ARG A 18 -22.73 21.24 17.43
C ARG A 18 -24.03 20.50 17.75
N MET A 19 -24.09 19.74 18.84
CA MET A 19 -25.30 19.06 19.33
C MET A 19 -26.23 20.01 20.11
N LYS A 20 -26.41 21.25 19.64
CA LYS A 20 -27.52 22.08 20.10
C LYS A 20 -28.81 21.43 19.60
N THR A 21 -29.59 20.92 20.54
CA THR A 21 -30.95 20.41 20.37
C THR A 21 -31.84 21.51 19.76
N GLN A 22 -31.88 21.57 18.42
CA GLN A 22 -32.87 22.36 17.71
C GLN A 22 -34.17 21.55 17.62
N THR A 23 -35.16 22.06 18.35
CA THR A 23 -36.61 22.10 18.04
C THR A 23 -37.23 20.94 17.26
N THR A 24 -38.24 20.32 17.87
CA THR A 24 -39.24 19.37 17.32
C THR A 24 -39.45 19.49 15.81
N ALA A 25 -38.58 18.84 15.04
CA ALA A 25 -38.79 18.59 13.63
C ALA A 25 -39.91 17.56 13.49
N SER A 26 -40.83 17.76 12.54
CA SER A 26 -41.78 16.70 12.18
C SER A 26 -40.98 15.45 11.78
N PRO A 27 -41.52 14.23 11.98
CA PRO A 27 -40.84 13.00 11.59
C PRO A 27 -40.27 13.08 10.16
N ALA A 28 -41.00 13.66 9.21
CA ALA A 28 -40.55 13.90 7.84
C ALA A 28 -39.26 14.73 7.73
N VAL A 29 -39.15 15.88 8.42
CA VAL A 29 -37.95 16.74 8.37
C VAL A 29 -36.75 16.04 9.02
N TRP A 30 -36.99 15.25 10.06
CA TRP A 30 -35.93 14.46 10.69
C TRP A 30 -35.46 13.30 9.81
N LEU A 31 -36.36 12.66 9.06
CA LEU A 31 -36.04 11.63 8.06
C LEU A 31 -35.19 12.19 6.92
N ASP A 32 -35.56 13.37 6.43
CA ASP A 32 -34.84 14.04 5.36
C ASP A 32 -33.42 14.43 5.83
N HIS A 33 -33.27 14.89 7.08
CA HIS A 33 -31.95 15.13 7.69
C HIS A 33 -31.12 13.86 7.84
N LEU A 34 -31.71 12.76 8.28
CA LEU A 34 -31.01 11.48 8.37
C LEU A 34 -30.59 10.95 7.00
N ALA A 35 -31.44 11.08 5.99
CA ALA A 35 -31.13 10.68 4.62
C ALA A 35 -29.96 11.50 4.04
N ALA A 36 -29.92 12.80 4.32
CA ALA A 36 -28.87 13.71 3.88
C ALA A 36 -27.53 13.53 4.63
N ASP A 37 -27.58 13.40 5.97
CA ASP A 37 -26.39 13.54 6.82
C ASP A 37 -25.80 12.20 7.29
N ALA A 38 -26.56 11.08 7.19
CA ALA A 38 -26.08 9.78 7.66
C ALA A 38 -24.81 9.35 6.94
N GLY A 39 -23.73 9.17 7.71
CA GLY A 39 -22.45 8.70 7.23
C GLY A 39 -21.67 9.72 6.38
N GLN A 40 -22.14 10.97 6.22
CA GLN A 40 -21.49 11.97 5.37
C GLN A 40 -20.05 12.26 5.81
N LEU A 41 -19.83 12.48 7.11
CA LEU A 41 -18.49 12.74 7.66
C LEU A 41 -17.55 11.54 7.47
N PRO A 42 -17.91 10.29 7.87
CA PRO A 42 -17.10 9.12 7.57
C PRO A 42 -16.80 8.92 6.08
N VAL A 43 -17.78 9.14 5.19
CA VAL A 43 -17.59 9.05 3.73
C VAL A 43 -16.56 10.08 3.25
N MET A 44 -16.69 11.34 3.67
CA MET A 44 -15.72 12.40 3.32
C MET A 44 -14.31 12.07 3.81
N ARG A 45 -14.18 11.64 5.08
CA ARG A 45 -12.89 11.26 5.67
C ARG A 45 -12.27 10.06 4.97
N LEU A 46 -13.07 9.03 4.63
CA LEU A 46 -12.60 7.90 3.83
C LEU A 46 -12.13 8.32 2.43
N ALA A 47 -12.75 9.32 1.81
CA ALA A 47 -12.29 9.87 0.54
C ALA A 47 -10.94 10.58 0.65
N GLU A 48 -10.72 11.36 1.72
CA GLU A 48 -9.43 11.98 2.01
C GLU A 48 -8.34 10.93 2.26
N LEU A 49 -8.63 9.93 3.11
CA LEU A 49 -7.73 8.83 3.43
C LEU A 49 -7.37 8.01 2.19
N ARG A 50 -8.35 7.72 1.32
CA ARG A 50 -8.10 7.04 0.04
C ARG A 50 -7.13 7.82 -0.84
N ARG A 51 -7.31 9.14 -0.98
CA ARG A 51 -6.40 9.98 -1.77
C ARG A 51 -4.99 9.98 -1.16
N ALA A 52 -4.90 10.10 0.15
CA ALA A 52 -3.62 10.05 0.86
C ALA A 52 -2.89 8.70 0.68
N LEU A 53 -3.61 7.58 0.82
CA LEU A 53 -3.06 6.23 0.61
C LEU A 53 -2.65 6.00 -0.85
N THR A 54 -3.41 6.51 -1.82
CA THR A 54 -3.06 6.44 -3.25
C THR A 54 -1.75 7.16 -3.52
N ALA A 55 -1.62 8.41 -3.07
CA ALA A 55 -0.39 9.19 -3.23
C ALA A 55 0.80 8.53 -2.51
N GLN A 56 0.58 7.91 -1.36
CA GLN A 56 1.63 7.17 -0.66
C GLN A 56 2.06 5.89 -1.39
N ALA A 57 1.13 5.20 -2.05
CA ALA A 57 1.42 3.98 -2.80
C ALA A 57 2.30 4.26 -4.03
N GLU A 58 1.97 5.31 -4.81
CA GLU A 58 2.73 5.74 -5.99
C GLU A 58 4.18 6.09 -5.67
N LEU A 59 4.39 6.80 -4.56
CA LEU A 59 5.72 7.25 -4.13
C LEU A 59 6.58 6.14 -3.50
N ARG A 60 6.02 4.93 -3.33
CA ARG A 60 6.67 3.76 -2.73
C ARG A 60 6.61 2.55 -3.67
N ASP A 61 6.69 2.83 -4.96
CA ASP A 61 6.74 1.80 -5.97
C ASP A 61 8.01 0.93 -5.80
N ALA A 62 7.80 -0.39 -5.79
CA ALA A 62 8.87 -1.37 -5.74
C ALA A 62 9.37 -1.75 -7.14
N GLY A 63 8.72 -1.26 -8.19
CA GLY A 63 9.07 -1.53 -9.59
C GLY A 63 10.51 -1.16 -9.89
N ALA A 64 10.93 0.04 -9.49
CA ALA A 64 12.30 0.49 -9.68
C ALA A 64 13.32 -0.41 -8.97
N LEU A 65 13.01 -0.90 -7.77
CA LEU A 65 13.91 -1.81 -7.04
C LEU A 65 14.01 -3.17 -7.73
N ALA A 66 12.87 -3.73 -8.16
CA ALA A 66 12.82 -4.99 -8.88
C ALA A 66 13.58 -4.93 -10.21
N GLU A 67 13.40 -3.84 -10.96
CA GLU A 67 14.08 -3.58 -12.23
C GLU A 67 15.60 -3.52 -12.03
N GLN A 68 16.08 -2.74 -11.06
CA GLN A 68 17.52 -2.63 -10.82
C GLN A 68 18.12 -3.94 -10.26
N ALA A 69 17.37 -4.71 -9.48
CA ALA A 69 17.80 -6.03 -9.04
C ALA A 69 17.95 -6.99 -10.23
N GLY A 70 16.98 -7.02 -11.15
CA GLY A 70 17.06 -7.81 -12.38
C GLY A 70 18.18 -7.38 -13.33
N ALA A 71 18.41 -6.06 -13.45
CA ALA A 71 19.51 -5.51 -14.24
C ALA A 71 20.89 -5.93 -13.69
N LEU A 72 21.05 -5.90 -12.36
CA LEU A 72 22.28 -6.37 -11.72
C LEU A 72 22.45 -7.89 -11.87
N ASP A 73 21.40 -8.70 -11.66
CA ASP A 73 21.49 -10.16 -11.87
C ASP A 73 21.93 -10.50 -13.30
N THR A 74 21.35 -9.82 -14.29
CA THR A 74 21.76 -9.96 -15.71
C THR A 74 23.23 -9.59 -15.91
N ALA A 75 23.67 -8.46 -15.36
CA ALA A 75 25.07 -8.02 -15.48
C ALA A 75 26.04 -8.98 -14.78
N LEU A 76 25.66 -9.56 -13.63
CA LEU A 76 26.46 -10.57 -12.93
C LEU A 76 26.59 -11.84 -13.77
N GLN A 77 25.50 -12.32 -14.39
CA GLN A 77 25.53 -13.53 -15.23
C GLN A 77 26.39 -13.37 -16.49
N GLN A 78 26.58 -12.14 -16.97
CA GLN A 78 27.42 -11.84 -18.14
C GLN A 78 28.92 -11.78 -17.80
N MET A 79 29.30 -11.80 -16.52
CA MET A 79 30.71 -11.76 -16.13
C MET A 79 31.42 -13.08 -16.43
N ASP A 80 32.40 -13.03 -17.32
CA ASP A 80 33.20 -14.19 -17.70
C ASP A 80 34.53 -14.24 -16.95
N PHE A 81 34.56 -14.99 -15.85
CA PHE A 81 35.79 -15.25 -15.09
C PHE A 81 36.80 -16.12 -15.85
N GLY A 82 36.40 -16.79 -16.94
CA GLY A 82 37.28 -17.51 -17.86
C GLY A 82 38.28 -16.58 -18.56
N LEU A 83 37.91 -15.31 -18.78
CA LEU A 83 38.81 -14.27 -19.31
C LEU A 83 40.03 -14.03 -18.40
N LEU A 84 39.90 -14.28 -17.09
CA LEU A 84 40.99 -14.18 -16.12
C LEU A 84 41.88 -15.44 -16.10
N GLN A 85 41.32 -16.60 -16.46
CA GLN A 85 42.05 -17.89 -16.50
C GLN A 85 42.84 -18.08 -17.80
N ALA A 86 42.39 -17.49 -18.92
CA ALA A 86 43.00 -17.62 -20.24
C ALA A 86 44.42 -17.01 -20.37
N ARG A 87 45.03 -16.54 -19.28
CA ARG A 87 46.37 -15.90 -19.22
C ARG A 87 47.54 -16.90 -19.15
N GLY A 88 47.43 -18.02 -19.86
CA GLY A 88 48.54 -18.92 -20.13
C GLY A 88 49.67 -18.24 -20.91
N TRP A 89 50.89 -18.80 -20.87
CA TRP A 89 52.07 -18.24 -21.55
C TRP A 89 51.85 -17.93 -23.05
N TRP A 90 51.02 -18.72 -23.74
CA TRP A 90 50.62 -18.49 -25.14
C TRP A 90 49.75 -17.25 -25.38
N ALA A 91 48.84 -16.91 -24.46
CA ALA A 91 48.00 -15.71 -24.57
C ALA A 91 48.81 -14.43 -24.31
N ARG A 92 49.89 -14.54 -23.52
CA ARG A 92 50.88 -13.47 -23.31
C ARG A 92 51.76 -13.25 -24.54
N ALA A 93 52.19 -14.33 -25.21
CA ALA A 93 53.01 -14.24 -26.43
C ALA A 93 52.26 -13.65 -27.64
N THR A 94 50.93 -13.73 -27.67
CA THR A 94 50.10 -13.31 -28.82
C THR A 94 49.34 -12.00 -28.60
N GLY A 95 49.56 -11.28 -27.48
CA GLY A 95 48.87 -10.02 -27.16
C GLY A 95 47.41 -10.16 -26.68
N ARG A 96 46.75 -11.29 -26.96
CA ARG A 96 45.34 -11.56 -26.62
C ARG A 96 45.02 -11.51 -25.11
N GLY A 97 46.03 -11.68 -24.24
CA GLY A 97 45.87 -11.58 -22.79
C GLY A 97 45.57 -10.16 -22.28
N ARG A 98 45.84 -9.12 -23.07
CA ARG A 98 45.49 -7.71 -22.76
C ARG A 98 44.03 -7.43 -23.09
N ASP A 99 43.54 -7.96 -24.21
CA ASP A 99 42.15 -7.79 -24.66
C ASP A 99 41.15 -8.51 -23.73
N ALA A 100 41.49 -9.72 -23.27
CA ALA A 100 40.66 -10.47 -22.31
C ALA A 100 40.55 -9.77 -20.94
N GLY A 101 41.65 -9.18 -20.45
CA GLY A 101 41.64 -8.39 -19.22
C GLY A 101 40.80 -7.12 -19.36
N ALA A 102 40.95 -6.40 -20.47
CA ALA A 102 40.15 -5.21 -20.76
C ALA A 102 38.64 -5.52 -20.90
N GLU A 103 38.29 -6.67 -21.49
CA GLU A 103 36.91 -7.16 -21.57
C GLU A 103 36.34 -7.46 -20.18
N PHE A 104 37.06 -8.20 -19.33
CA PHE A 104 36.62 -8.46 -17.96
C PHE A 104 36.42 -7.16 -17.17
N THR A 105 37.34 -6.19 -17.31
CA THR A 105 37.22 -4.88 -16.67
C THR A 105 35.97 -4.13 -17.14
N ARG A 106 35.64 -4.16 -18.45
CA ARG A 106 34.40 -3.59 -18.97
C ARG A 106 33.15 -4.26 -18.38
N GLN A 107 33.16 -5.59 -18.25
CA GLN A 107 32.06 -6.33 -17.61
C GLN A 107 31.91 -5.96 -16.13
N PHE A 108 33.02 -5.85 -15.40
CA PHE A 108 33.04 -5.42 -14.00
C PHE A 108 32.53 -3.99 -13.83
N GLU A 109 32.91 -3.06 -14.70
CA GLU A 109 32.40 -1.68 -14.71
C GLU A 109 30.90 -1.63 -15.00
N HIS A 110 30.41 -2.44 -15.96
CA HIS A 110 28.99 -2.54 -16.26
C HIS A 110 28.18 -3.05 -15.06
N ALA A 111 28.61 -4.15 -14.43
CA ALA A 111 28.00 -4.67 -13.21
C ALA A 111 28.10 -3.66 -12.05
N GLY A 112 29.21 -2.92 -11.95
CA GLY A 112 29.40 -1.85 -10.97
C GLY A 112 28.40 -0.70 -11.13
N GLN A 113 28.09 -0.29 -12.37
CA GLN A 113 27.06 0.72 -12.64
C GLN A 113 25.66 0.22 -12.25
N ALA A 114 25.34 -1.04 -12.55
CA ALA A 114 24.07 -1.65 -12.13
C ALA A 114 23.96 -1.72 -10.60
N ALA A 115 25.05 -2.11 -9.92
CA ALA A 115 25.14 -2.12 -8.46
C ALA A 115 24.88 -0.73 -7.86
N MET A 116 25.50 0.33 -8.39
CA MET A 116 25.28 1.70 -7.91
C MET A 116 23.82 2.14 -8.04
N ARG A 117 23.16 1.80 -9.14
CA ARG A 117 21.72 2.10 -9.33
C ARG A 117 20.86 1.35 -8.32
N LEU A 118 21.16 0.07 -8.08
CA LEU A 118 20.47 -0.72 -7.06
C LEU A 118 20.66 -0.12 -5.66
N GLU A 119 21.89 0.24 -5.28
CA GLU A 119 22.19 0.92 -4.01
C GLU A 119 21.40 2.22 -3.83
N ALA A 120 21.29 3.03 -4.90
CA ALA A 120 20.50 4.26 -4.87
C ALA A 120 19.00 3.97 -4.63
N GLN A 121 18.44 2.93 -5.26
CA GLN A 121 17.05 2.53 -5.05
C GLN A 121 16.81 1.97 -3.63
N MET A 122 17.74 1.17 -3.09
CA MET A 122 17.65 0.69 -1.72
C MET A 122 17.68 1.84 -0.70
N ALA A 123 18.58 2.80 -0.89
CA ALA A 123 18.66 3.99 -0.02
C ALA A 123 17.40 4.85 -0.12
N ALA A 124 16.86 5.04 -1.33
CA ALA A 124 15.61 5.76 -1.55
C ALA A 124 14.43 5.05 -0.85
N LEU A 125 14.34 3.72 -0.94
CA LEU A 125 13.32 2.93 -0.26
C LEU A 125 13.41 3.07 1.27
N GLN A 126 14.61 2.94 1.85
CA GLN A 126 14.82 3.12 3.29
C GLN A 126 14.41 4.52 3.76
N LYS A 127 14.83 5.56 3.03
CA LYS A 127 14.50 6.96 3.34
C LYS A 127 12.99 7.23 3.23
N ASN A 128 12.34 6.72 2.18
CA ASN A 128 10.90 6.87 1.97
C ASN A 128 10.08 6.11 3.03
N HIS A 129 10.58 4.97 3.50
CA HIS A 129 9.97 4.24 4.59
C HIS A 129 10.05 5.03 5.91
N GLN A 130 11.25 5.43 6.32
CA GLN A 130 11.49 6.15 7.58
C GLN A 130 10.68 7.45 7.67
N SER A 131 10.66 8.24 6.59
CA SER A 131 9.97 9.54 6.57
C SER A 131 8.44 9.43 6.58
N ARG A 132 7.88 8.25 6.31
CA ARG A 132 6.43 8.11 6.08
C ARG A 132 5.76 6.96 6.83
N ALA A 133 6.51 6.20 7.64
CA ALA A 133 5.97 5.09 8.43
C ALA A 133 4.81 5.53 9.32
N ALA A 134 5.03 6.55 10.14
CA ALA A 134 4.02 7.08 11.06
C ALA A 134 2.76 7.57 10.34
N ALA A 135 2.89 8.19 9.15
CA ALA A 135 1.76 8.66 8.37
C ALA A 135 0.93 7.51 7.78
N MET A 136 1.58 6.42 7.37
CA MET A 136 0.89 5.21 6.90
C MET A 136 0.14 4.53 8.05
N GLU A 137 0.83 4.29 9.17
CA GLU A 137 0.24 3.64 10.36
C GLU A 137 -0.98 4.42 10.87
N ARG A 138 -0.85 5.75 10.98
CA ARG A 138 -1.97 6.62 11.34
C ARG A 138 -3.12 6.50 10.34
N GLY A 139 -2.82 6.55 9.04
CA GLY A 139 -3.84 6.44 8.00
C GLY A 139 -4.60 5.11 8.04
N LEU A 140 -3.93 4.00 8.34
CA LEU A 140 -4.57 2.69 8.49
C LEU A 140 -5.51 2.64 9.70
N VAL A 141 -5.10 3.23 10.84
CA VAL A 141 -5.93 3.32 12.04
C VAL A 141 -7.13 4.23 11.81
N GLU A 142 -6.93 5.40 11.19
CA GLU A 142 -8.03 6.31 10.85
C GLU A 142 -9.03 5.63 9.91
N MET A 143 -8.56 4.90 8.89
CA MET A 143 -9.43 4.17 7.97
C MET A 143 -10.25 3.07 8.67
N GLU A 144 -9.66 2.40 9.66
CA GLU A 144 -10.39 1.43 10.49
C GLU A 144 -11.47 2.10 11.35
N LEU A 145 -11.15 3.22 11.98
CA LEU A 145 -12.09 3.96 12.82
C LEU A 145 -13.28 4.48 12.02
N GLU A 146 -13.03 5.09 10.87
CA GLU A 146 -14.10 5.58 10.00
C GLU A 146 -14.94 4.43 9.42
N GLY A 147 -14.31 3.31 9.04
CA GLY A 147 -15.02 2.11 8.60
C GLY A 147 -15.94 1.54 9.69
N ARG A 148 -15.48 1.48 10.95
CA ARG A 148 -16.30 1.05 12.10
C ARG A 148 -17.44 2.01 12.39
N SER A 149 -17.19 3.32 12.34
CA SER A 149 -18.22 4.36 12.52
C SER A 149 -19.34 4.20 11.48
N LEU A 150 -18.96 3.95 10.23
CA LEU A 150 -19.90 3.75 9.15
C LEU A 150 -20.69 2.43 9.29
N ALA A 151 -20.04 1.34 9.72
CA ALA A 151 -20.72 0.09 10.04
C ALA A 151 -21.77 0.27 11.16
N GLN A 152 -21.44 1.03 12.21
CA GLN A 152 -22.37 1.35 13.29
C GLN A 152 -23.56 2.18 12.80
N THR A 153 -23.34 3.15 11.91
CA THR A 153 -24.41 3.94 11.28
C THR A 153 -25.35 3.03 10.47
N VAL A 154 -24.79 2.10 9.69
CA VAL A 154 -25.58 1.14 8.92
C VAL A 154 -26.40 0.21 9.82
N GLU A 155 -25.83 -0.28 10.92
CA GLU A 155 -26.54 -1.14 11.86
C GLU A 155 -27.69 -0.39 12.57
N GLN A 156 -27.42 0.81 13.08
CA GLN A 156 -28.42 1.64 13.76
C GLN A 156 -29.54 2.05 12.81
N GLY A 157 -29.18 2.51 11.60
CA GLY A 157 -30.16 2.85 10.57
C GLY A 157 -31.01 1.65 10.14
N GLY A 158 -30.41 0.46 10.07
CA GLY A 158 -31.13 -0.78 9.75
C GLY A 158 -32.18 -1.15 10.80
N LYS A 159 -31.83 -1.10 12.09
CA LYS A 159 -32.78 -1.36 13.20
C LYS A 159 -33.93 -0.36 13.17
N TRP A 160 -33.60 0.91 13.00
CA TRP A 160 -34.60 1.97 12.98
C TRP A 160 -35.53 1.88 11.76
N LEU A 161 -35.03 1.49 10.57
CA LEU A 161 -35.88 1.24 9.40
C LEU A 161 -36.84 0.06 9.58
N GLN A 162 -36.43 -0.97 10.32
CA GLN A 162 -37.31 -2.09 10.67
C GLN A 162 -38.48 -1.60 11.54
N ASP A 163 -38.16 -0.78 12.56
CA ASP A 163 -39.18 -0.19 13.44
C ASP A 163 -40.13 0.73 12.66
N MET A 164 -39.62 1.56 11.77
CA MET A 164 -40.43 2.43 10.90
C MET A 164 -41.33 1.66 9.96
N ARG A 165 -40.84 0.60 9.32
CA ARG A 165 -41.69 -0.26 8.47
C ARG A 165 -42.84 -0.89 9.26
N ALA A 166 -42.58 -1.32 10.50
CA ALA A 166 -43.63 -1.85 11.38
C ALA A 166 -44.63 -0.76 11.82
N GLN A 167 -44.21 0.50 11.95
CA GLN A 167 -45.11 1.63 12.20
C GLN A 167 -45.94 1.98 10.97
N LEU A 168 -45.33 2.04 9.78
CA LEU A 168 -46.02 2.32 8.52
C LEU A 168 -47.05 1.26 8.18
N GLN A 169 -46.76 -0.02 8.42
CA GLN A 169 -47.73 -1.10 8.24
C GLN A 169 -48.96 -0.89 9.13
N ARG A 170 -48.76 -0.60 10.42
CA ARG A 170 -49.86 -0.30 11.35
C ARG A 170 -50.63 0.96 10.95
N GLY A 171 -49.93 1.98 10.47
CA GLY A 171 -50.54 3.22 9.96
C GLY A 171 -51.37 2.98 8.69
N ALA A 172 -50.89 2.12 7.78
CA ALA A 172 -51.61 1.72 6.57
C ALA A 172 -52.92 0.99 6.91
N ASP A 173 -52.86 0.05 7.86
CA ASP A 173 -54.02 -0.73 8.31
C ASP A 173 -55.07 0.17 9.00
N ALA A 174 -54.64 1.27 9.62
CA ALA A 174 -55.49 2.25 10.31
C ALA A 174 -55.93 3.44 9.44
N ALA A 175 -55.43 3.58 8.20
CA ALA A 175 -55.67 4.75 7.35
C ALA A 175 -57.07 4.74 6.71
N THR A 176 -58.01 5.45 7.35
CA THR A 176 -59.42 5.50 6.93
C THR A 176 -59.70 6.56 5.86
N ASP A 177 -58.90 7.62 5.78
CA ASP A 177 -59.07 8.72 4.82
C ASP A 177 -57.93 8.83 3.78
N ALA A 178 -58.14 9.65 2.75
CA ALA A 178 -57.20 9.82 1.65
C ALA A 178 -55.90 10.51 2.07
N ALA A 179 -55.94 11.42 3.04
CA ALA A 179 -54.78 12.16 3.50
C ALA A 179 -53.81 11.26 4.29
N ALA A 180 -54.35 10.41 5.18
CA ALA A 180 -53.59 9.42 5.92
C ALA A 180 -52.93 8.39 4.98
N ARG A 181 -53.62 7.95 3.93
CA ARG A 181 -53.05 7.05 2.91
C ARG A 181 -51.91 7.70 2.14
N GLN A 182 -52.05 8.97 1.77
CA GLN A 182 -51.00 9.72 1.09
C GLN A 182 -49.76 9.87 1.99
N GLN A 183 -49.94 10.21 3.27
CA GLN A 183 -48.84 10.32 4.22
C GLN A 183 -48.05 9.01 4.35
N VAL A 184 -48.73 7.87 4.46
CA VAL A 184 -48.09 6.54 4.52
C VAL A 184 -47.30 6.24 3.25
N GLN A 185 -47.81 6.62 2.07
CA GLN A 185 -47.09 6.47 0.80
C GLN A 185 -45.83 7.33 0.75
N GLU A 186 -45.90 8.59 1.17
CA GLU A 186 -44.75 9.49 1.21
C GLU A 186 -43.67 8.98 2.17
N ASP A 187 -44.06 8.52 3.36
CA ASP A 187 -43.11 7.97 4.34
C ASP A 187 -42.53 6.62 3.89
N THR A 188 -43.27 5.83 3.12
CA THR A 188 -42.75 4.62 2.48
C THR A 188 -41.66 4.99 1.46
N ALA A 189 -41.90 5.99 0.61
CA ALA A 189 -40.92 6.46 -0.35
C ALA A 189 -39.64 7.01 0.34
N ARG A 190 -39.78 7.74 1.46
CA ARG A 190 -38.64 8.17 2.30
C ARG A 190 -37.85 6.98 2.84
N CYS A 191 -38.54 5.94 3.33
CA CYS A 191 -37.88 4.72 3.80
C CYS A 191 -37.07 4.03 2.70
N ASP A 192 -37.57 3.99 1.46
CA ASP A 192 -36.87 3.37 0.34
C ASP A 192 -35.58 4.13 -0.05
N ILE A 193 -35.62 5.47 0.00
CA ILE A 193 -34.41 6.31 -0.17
C ILE A 193 -33.37 5.99 0.90
N LEU A 194 -33.80 5.88 2.18
CA LEU A 194 -32.93 5.54 3.29
C LEU A 194 -32.34 4.12 3.16
N VAL A 195 -33.11 3.15 2.69
CA VAL A 195 -32.60 1.79 2.41
C VAL A 195 -31.51 1.82 1.34
N ALA A 196 -31.73 2.54 0.24
CA ALA A 196 -30.73 2.71 -0.80
C ALA A 196 -29.46 3.37 -0.25
N ARG A 197 -29.62 4.41 0.57
CA ARG A 197 -28.51 5.11 1.23
C ARG A 197 -27.69 4.19 2.13
N LEU A 198 -28.33 3.44 3.03
CA LEU A 198 -27.63 2.51 3.92
C LEU A 198 -26.94 1.38 3.17
N THR A 199 -27.52 0.94 2.04
CA THR A 199 -26.91 -0.06 1.16
C THR A 199 -25.63 0.49 0.52
N ALA A 200 -25.66 1.73 0.02
CA ALA A 200 -24.48 2.39 -0.53
C ALA A 200 -23.39 2.58 0.55
N LEU A 201 -23.78 3.01 1.75
CA LEU A 201 -22.84 3.13 2.88
C LEU A 201 -22.22 1.77 3.22
N ARG A 202 -22.98 0.68 3.28
CA ARG A 202 -22.44 -0.67 3.50
C ARG A 202 -21.37 -1.03 2.46
N GLY A 203 -21.63 -0.74 1.18
CA GLY A 203 -20.66 -0.95 0.11
C GLY A 203 -19.37 -0.13 0.30
N VAL A 204 -19.47 1.12 0.76
CA VAL A 204 -18.31 1.94 1.15
C VAL A 204 -17.53 1.28 2.29
N GLY A 205 -18.21 0.80 3.33
CA GLY A 205 -17.57 0.17 4.48
C GLY A 205 -16.80 -1.10 4.11
N GLU A 206 -17.40 -1.96 3.29
CA GLU A 206 -16.77 -3.19 2.78
C GLU A 206 -15.55 -2.88 1.90
N ALA A 207 -15.67 -1.91 0.98
CA ALA A 207 -14.56 -1.49 0.14
C ALA A 207 -13.44 -0.82 0.94
N ALA A 208 -13.78 -0.06 1.98
CA ALA A 208 -12.81 0.58 2.86
C ALA A 208 -12.02 -0.47 3.66
N ASP A 209 -12.71 -1.47 4.21
CA ASP A 209 -12.04 -2.55 4.93
C ASP A 209 -11.12 -3.38 4.02
N LEU A 210 -11.57 -3.68 2.80
CA LEU A 210 -10.72 -4.34 1.80
C LEU A 210 -9.47 -3.51 1.49
N ALA A 211 -9.64 -2.22 1.16
CA ALA A 211 -8.51 -1.34 0.85
C ALA A 211 -7.53 -1.20 2.02
N ARG A 212 -8.05 -1.13 3.26
CA ARG A 212 -7.24 -1.11 4.47
C ARG A 212 -6.41 -2.39 4.63
N ARG A 213 -7.02 -3.57 4.46
CA ARG A 213 -6.30 -4.87 4.53
C ARG A 213 -5.20 -4.94 3.47
N GLN A 214 -5.52 -4.57 2.21
CA GLN A 214 -4.53 -4.55 1.13
C GLN A 214 -3.38 -3.58 1.42
N ALA A 215 -3.67 -2.43 2.04
CA ALA A 215 -2.67 -1.44 2.42
C ALA A 215 -1.78 -1.94 3.56
N GLN A 216 -2.37 -2.62 4.55
CA GLN A 216 -1.65 -3.26 5.65
C GLN A 216 -0.72 -4.37 5.16
N ASP A 217 -1.18 -5.23 4.25
CA ASP A 217 -0.36 -6.29 3.66
C ASP A 217 0.78 -5.72 2.81
N ALA A 218 0.49 -4.69 2.00
CA ALA A 218 1.50 -3.99 1.21
C ALA A 218 2.54 -3.30 2.11
N TRP A 219 2.12 -2.79 3.27
CA TRP A 219 3.00 -2.20 4.25
C TRP A 219 3.89 -3.24 4.93
N ALA A 220 3.31 -4.34 5.41
CA ALA A 220 4.03 -5.42 6.06
C ALA A 220 5.11 -6.03 5.14
N ARG A 221 4.79 -6.24 3.85
CA ARG A 221 5.76 -6.71 2.85
C ARG A 221 6.93 -5.74 2.66
N ARG A 222 6.66 -4.43 2.61
CA ARG A 222 7.72 -3.42 2.55
C ARG A 222 8.62 -3.45 3.77
N VAL A 223 8.02 -3.55 4.97
CA VAL A 223 8.78 -3.67 6.23
C VAL A 223 9.67 -4.91 6.22
N ALA A 224 9.16 -6.04 5.73
CA ALA A 224 9.91 -7.30 5.65
C ALA A 224 11.14 -7.23 4.71
N LEU A 225 11.14 -6.33 3.72
CA LEU A 225 12.30 -6.11 2.84
C LEU A 225 13.44 -5.35 3.51
N LEU A 226 13.14 -4.44 4.44
CA LEU A 226 14.12 -3.49 4.97
C LEU A 226 15.34 -4.15 5.64
N PRO A 227 15.20 -5.25 6.41
CA PRO A 227 16.35 -5.92 7.03
C PRO A 227 17.31 -6.55 6.02
N ALA A 228 16.84 -6.88 4.82
CA ALA A 228 17.69 -7.49 3.78
C ALA A 228 18.60 -6.45 3.10
N LEU A 229 18.20 -5.18 3.07
CA LEU A 229 18.93 -4.14 2.33
C LEU A 229 20.35 -3.88 2.86
N PRO A 230 20.59 -3.73 4.19
CA PRO A 230 21.96 -3.54 4.71
C PRO A 230 22.89 -4.74 4.44
N ALA A 231 22.35 -5.96 4.45
CA ALA A 231 23.13 -7.15 4.14
C ALA A 231 23.58 -7.16 2.67
N LEU A 232 22.67 -6.79 1.76
CA LEU A 232 22.98 -6.67 0.33
C LEU A 232 23.97 -5.53 0.05
N THR A 233 23.83 -4.36 0.69
CA THR A 233 24.83 -3.27 0.57
C THR A 233 26.22 -3.74 1.01
N LYS A 234 26.33 -4.50 2.10
CA LYS A 234 27.61 -5.09 2.54
C LYS A 234 28.15 -6.10 1.54
N ALA A 235 27.30 -6.94 0.97
CA ALA A 235 27.69 -7.92 -0.05
C ALA A 235 28.19 -7.23 -1.33
N LEU A 236 27.56 -6.14 -1.76
CA LEU A 236 27.97 -5.32 -2.90
C LEU A 236 29.35 -4.69 -2.68
N ALA A 237 29.57 -4.07 -1.51
CA ALA A 237 30.86 -3.52 -1.15
C ALA A 237 31.95 -4.61 -1.11
N HIS A 238 31.66 -5.73 -0.45
CA HIS A 238 32.59 -6.86 -0.39
C HIS A 238 32.93 -7.42 -1.79
N TRP A 239 31.92 -7.60 -2.65
CA TRP A 239 32.11 -8.05 -4.02
C TRP A 239 33.00 -7.08 -4.81
N ARG A 240 32.73 -5.77 -4.74
CA ARG A 240 33.57 -4.74 -5.38
C ARG A 240 35.02 -4.81 -4.91
N ASP A 241 35.24 -4.92 -3.60
CA ASP A 241 36.59 -5.00 -3.03
C ASP A 241 37.34 -6.25 -3.50
N GLN A 242 36.66 -7.41 -3.57
CA GLN A 242 37.27 -8.66 -4.05
C GLN A 242 37.64 -8.60 -5.54
N LEU A 243 36.85 -7.89 -6.37
CA LEU A 243 37.05 -7.85 -7.82
C LEU A 243 37.91 -6.68 -8.29
N ALA A 244 38.00 -5.57 -7.54
CA ALA A 244 38.81 -4.40 -7.90
C ALA A 244 40.30 -4.74 -8.07
N GLY A 245 40.82 -5.65 -7.23
CA GLY A 245 42.20 -6.14 -7.35
C GLY A 245 42.42 -7.01 -8.60
N LEU A 246 41.37 -7.68 -9.10
CA LEU A 246 41.45 -8.54 -10.28
C LEU A 246 41.38 -7.76 -11.59
N SER A 247 40.60 -6.68 -11.63
CA SER A 247 40.50 -5.79 -12.80
C SER A 247 41.75 -4.93 -13.01
N ALA A 248 42.51 -4.66 -11.94
CA ALA A 248 43.75 -3.89 -11.97
C ALA A 248 45.03 -4.74 -12.11
N ALA A 249 44.97 -6.06 -11.88
CA ALA A 249 46.15 -6.91 -11.90
C ALA A 249 46.55 -7.35 -13.32
N ASP A 250 47.71 -6.88 -13.76
CA ASP A 250 48.42 -7.40 -14.93
C ASP A 250 49.11 -8.73 -14.59
N GLY A 251 48.31 -9.80 -14.62
CA GLY A 251 48.79 -11.14 -14.98
C GLY A 251 49.77 -11.82 -14.01
N ALA A 252 49.26 -12.39 -12.93
CA ALA A 252 49.81 -13.62 -12.36
C ALA A 252 48.77 -14.34 -11.49
N GLY A 253 48.31 -15.51 -11.95
CA GLY A 253 47.70 -16.57 -11.12
C GLY A 253 46.82 -16.12 -9.95
N ALA A 254 45.92 -15.15 -10.15
CA ALA A 254 45.10 -14.65 -9.06
C ALA A 254 44.19 -15.76 -8.54
N ALA A 255 44.18 -15.97 -7.23
CA ALA A 255 43.32 -16.96 -6.61
C ALA A 255 41.84 -16.54 -6.79
N LEU A 256 41.16 -17.19 -7.74
CA LEU A 256 39.77 -16.85 -8.11
C LEU A 256 38.72 -17.38 -7.13
N GLU A 257 39.09 -18.25 -6.19
CA GLU A 257 38.14 -18.91 -5.28
C GLU A 257 37.34 -17.90 -4.46
N ARG A 258 38.00 -16.93 -3.81
CA ARG A 258 37.34 -15.91 -2.99
C ARG A 258 36.45 -14.96 -3.83
N PRO A 259 36.92 -14.39 -4.96
CA PRO A 259 36.08 -13.60 -5.86
C PRO A 259 34.88 -14.35 -6.41
N LEU A 260 35.04 -15.62 -6.83
CA LEU A 260 33.94 -16.44 -7.32
C LEU A 260 32.91 -16.72 -6.23
N LYS A 261 33.36 -16.97 -5.00
CA LYS A 261 32.47 -17.14 -3.85
C LYS A 261 31.67 -15.86 -3.58
N ALA A 262 32.34 -14.70 -3.53
CA ALA A 262 31.69 -13.41 -3.32
C ALA A 262 30.68 -13.09 -4.45
N HIS A 263 31.04 -13.38 -5.70
CA HIS A 263 30.17 -13.20 -6.87
C HIS A 263 28.91 -14.07 -6.80
N ARG A 264 29.04 -15.37 -6.49
CA ARG A 264 27.88 -16.27 -6.32
C ARG A 264 26.99 -15.82 -5.16
N GLN A 265 27.59 -15.49 -4.01
CA GLN A 265 26.84 -15.00 -2.85
C GLN A 265 26.06 -13.72 -3.15
N LEU A 266 26.66 -12.79 -3.90
CA LEU A 266 25.95 -11.60 -4.35
C LEU A 266 24.80 -11.96 -5.29
N GLY A 267 25.04 -12.82 -6.30
CA GLY A 267 24.00 -13.28 -7.23
C GLY A 267 22.81 -13.93 -6.50
N ASP A 268 23.07 -14.76 -5.49
CA ASP A 268 22.01 -15.37 -4.67
C ASP A 268 21.20 -14.32 -3.90
N GLN A 269 21.85 -13.32 -3.30
CA GLN A 269 21.16 -12.25 -2.57
C GLN A 269 20.37 -11.31 -3.49
N VAL A 270 20.88 -11.01 -4.68
CA VAL A 270 20.18 -10.19 -5.68
C VAL A 270 18.94 -10.91 -6.19
N ARG A 271 19.04 -12.22 -6.49
CA ARG A 271 17.88 -13.04 -6.88
C ARG A 271 16.86 -13.13 -5.76
N GLN A 272 17.30 -13.36 -4.52
CA GLN A 272 16.41 -13.35 -3.36
C GLN A 272 15.67 -12.02 -3.22
N LEU A 273 16.33 -10.87 -3.45
CA LEU A 273 15.69 -9.57 -3.45
C LEU A 273 14.63 -9.45 -4.56
N ALA A 274 14.96 -9.87 -5.78
CA ALA A 274 14.04 -9.86 -6.92
C ALA A 274 12.80 -10.73 -6.65
N ASP A 275 12.99 -11.92 -6.09
CA ASP A 275 11.93 -12.84 -5.68
C ASP A 275 11.01 -12.21 -4.63
N GLN A 276 11.56 -11.46 -3.68
CA GLN A 276 10.76 -10.75 -2.67
C GLN A 276 10.02 -9.53 -3.23
N CYS A 277 10.53 -8.91 -4.30
CA CYS A 277 9.86 -7.79 -4.97
C CYS A 277 8.61 -8.25 -5.74
N THR A 278 8.60 -9.44 -6.33
CA THR A 278 7.46 -9.98 -7.08
C THR A 278 6.14 -9.98 -6.31
N PRO A 279 6.03 -10.59 -5.11
CA PRO A 279 4.79 -10.56 -4.33
C PRO A 279 4.46 -9.15 -3.82
N LEU A 280 5.45 -8.26 -3.64
CA LEU A 280 5.20 -6.86 -3.29
C LEU A 280 4.57 -6.09 -4.46
N LEU A 281 5.00 -6.33 -5.70
CA LEU A 281 4.38 -5.73 -6.89
C LEU A 281 2.93 -6.19 -7.07
N ALA A 282 2.68 -7.49 -6.94
CA ALA A 282 1.32 -8.03 -6.97
C ALA A 282 0.43 -7.40 -5.88
N GLN A 283 0.98 -7.24 -4.67
CA GLN A 283 0.28 -6.61 -3.55
C GLN A 283 0.01 -5.11 -3.80
N ASN A 284 0.93 -4.38 -4.44
CA ASN A 284 0.72 -2.98 -4.81
C ASN A 284 -0.38 -2.84 -5.88
N ALA A 285 -0.44 -3.76 -6.84
CA ALA A 285 -1.51 -3.78 -7.83
C ALA A 285 -2.88 -4.07 -7.18
N ALA A 286 -2.93 -5.04 -6.24
CA ALA A 286 -4.15 -5.32 -5.47
C ALA A 286 -4.60 -4.13 -4.62
N LEU A 287 -3.66 -3.43 -3.98
CA LEU A 287 -3.93 -2.18 -3.28
C LEU A 287 -4.50 -1.10 -4.22
N ALA A 288 -3.87 -0.87 -5.37
CA ALA A 288 -4.36 0.10 -6.35
C ALA A 288 -5.80 -0.22 -6.80
N GLY A 289 -6.08 -1.49 -7.12
CA GLY A 289 -7.43 -1.94 -7.49
C GLY A 289 -8.45 -1.74 -6.37
N SER A 290 -8.10 -2.05 -5.12
CA SER A 290 -9.01 -1.85 -3.97
C SER A 290 -9.26 -0.37 -3.66
N LEU A 291 -8.24 0.50 -3.78
CA LEU A 291 -8.41 1.95 -3.64
C LEU A 291 -9.26 2.55 -4.76
N GLN A 292 -9.15 2.02 -5.99
CA GLN A 292 -10.02 2.41 -7.09
C GLN A 292 -11.48 1.99 -6.82
N ALA A 293 -11.70 0.73 -6.41
CA ALA A 293 -13.03 0.23 -6.07
C ALA A 293 -13.68 1.04 -4.94
N LEU A 294 -12.91 1.38 -3.88
CA LEU A 294 -13.36 2.28 -2.84
C LEU A 294 -13.74 3.66 -3.39
N GLY A 295 -12.96 4.20 -4.34
CA GLY A 295 -13.27 5.46 -5.01
C GLY A 295 -14.65 5.44 -5.68
N LEU A 296 -14.97 4.36 -6.39
CA LEU A 296 -16.28 4.18 -7.04
C LEU A 296 -17.43 4.10 -6.02
N GLN A 297 -17.22 3.37 -4.91
CA GLN A 297 -18.23 3.29 -3.84
C GLN A 297 -18.45 4.65 -3.16
N LEU A 298 -17.38 5.40 -2.91
CA LEU A 298 -17.47 6.74 -2.33
C LEU A 298 -18.17 7.73 -3.25
N GLN A 299 -17.99 7.62 -4.57
CA GLN A 299 -18.75 8.43 -5.53
C GLN A 299 -20.23 8.08 -5.51
N ALA A 300 -20.56 6.78 -5.54
CA ALA A 300 -21.95 6.30 -5.47
C ALA A 300 -22.65 6.72 -4.16
N ALA A 301 -21.90 6.77 -3.05
CA ALA A 301 -22.38 7.24 -1.75
C ALA A 301 -22.23 8.77 -1.55
N GLY A 302 -21.57 9.50 -2.44
CA GLY A 302 -21.29 10.92 -2.27
C GLY A 302 -22.33 11.84 -2.91
N GLN A 303 -22.95 11.39 -4.01
CA GLN A 303 -23.77 12.21 -4.93
C GLN A 303 -23.19 13.63 -5.12
N GLU A 304 -22.12 13.72 -5.92
CA GLU A 304 -22.05 14.83 -6.89
C GLU A 304 -23.00 14.52 -8.05
#